data_AF-A0A2D7RID1-F1
#
_entry.id   AF-A0A2D7RID1-F1
#
_cell.length_a   1.000
_cell.length_b   1.000
_cell.length_c   1.000
_cell.angle_alpha   90.00
_cell.angle_beta   90.00
_cell.angle_gamma   90.00
#
_symmetry.space_group_name_H-M   'P 1'
#
loop_
_entity.id
_entity.type
_entity.pdbx_description
1 polymer ?
#
loop_
_entity_poly.entity_id
_entity_poly.type
_entity_poly.pdbx_seq_one_letter_code
_entity_poly.pdbx_strand_id
1 'polypeptide(L)'
;MKIKIVLFFLIIFFGCGSQLGNDNIMSEDQMIDFLFDVNLINSSRGFTNRANYNYFAVRDSMLFKKHKIDCITFVRSNNFYTKNPKIYLRIYSGIGKRLKKLKDSLNNAIN
;
A
#
# COMPACT_ATOMS: atom_id res chain seq x y z
N MET A 1 -10.66 -6.47 49.62
CA MET A 1 -10.24 -7.24 48.42
C MET A 1 -11.28 -7.24 47.29
N LYS A 2 -12.58 -7.36 47.59
CA LYS A 2 -13.66 -7.42 46.57
C LYS A 2 -13.78 -6.14 45.70
N ILE A 3 -13.61 -4.96 46.28
CA ILE A 3 -13.68 -3.66 45.57
C ILE A 3 -12.55 -3.47 44.54
N LYS A 4 -11.33 -3.96 44.82
CA LYS A 4 -10.21 -3.85 43.87
C LYS A 4 -10.41 -4.71 42.62
N ILE A 5 -11.10 -5.85 42.75
CA ILE A 5 -11.44 -6.75 41.63
C ILE A 5 -12.52 -6.12 40.76
N VAL A 6 -13.51 -5.45 41.35
CA VAL A 6 -14.55 -4.71 40.62
C VAL A 6 -13.94 -3.54 39.84
N LEU A 7 -12.96 -2.85 40.42
CA LEU A 7 -12.25 -1.74 39.76
C LEU A 7 -11.39 -2.23 38.57
N PHE A 8 -10.79 -3.42 38.67
CA PHE A 8 -10.03 -4.03 37.57
C PHE A 8 -10.94 -4.48 36.41
N PHE A 9 -12.14 -4.97 36.71
CA PHE A 9 -13.13 -5.36 35.69
C PHE A 9 -13.74 -4.16 34.95
N LEU A 10 -13.85 -3.00 35.60
CA LEU A 10 -14.45 -1.80 35.00
C LEU A 10 -13.57 -1.17 33.89
N ILE A 11 -12.26 -1.41 33.92
CA ILE A 11 -11.30 -0.89 32.92
C ILE A 11 -11.42 -1.64 31.58
N ILE A 12 -11.96 -2.87 31.59
CA ILE A 12 -12.06 -3.73 30.40
C ILE A 12 -13.17 -3.27 29.45
N PHE A 13 -14.15 -2.49 29.92
CA PHE A 13 -15.31 -2.07 29.13
C PHE A 13 -15.13 -0.76 28.33
N PHE A 14 -13.99 -0.07 28.46
CA PHE A 14 -13.74 1.18 27.70
C PHE A 14 -12.99 0.98 26.37
N GLY A 15 -12.71 -0.26 25.96
CA GLY A 15 -12.00 -0.55 24.73
C GLY A 15 -12.90 -0.90 23.56
N CYS A 16 -13.49 0.08 22.86
CA CYS A 16 -13.64 0.08 21.40
C CYS A 16 -14.32 1.37 20.91
N GLY A 17 -13.55 2.45 20.85
CA GLY A 17 -13.84 3.53 19.92
C GLY A 17 -12.95 3.35 18.70
N SER A 18 -13.51 3.00 17.54
CA SER A 18 -12.78 3.12 16.28
C SER A 18 -12.66 4.60 15.94
N GLN A 19 -11.79 5.31 16.65
CA GLN A 19 -11.23 6.56 16.16
C GLN A 19 -10.54 6.20 14.86
N LEU A 20 -11.12 6.62 13.74
CA LEU A 20 -10.48 6.76 12.42
C LEU A 20 -9.38 7.82 12.55
N GLY A 21 -8.40 7.53 13.40
CA GLY A 21 -7.34 8.43 13.80
C GLY A 21 -6.19 8.24 12.84
N ASN A 22 -6.18 9.02 11.77
CA ASN A 22 -5.02 9.24 10.89
C ASN A 22 -4.26 7.94 10.62
N ASP A 23 -4.94 6.95 10.00
CA ASP A 23 -4.30 5.72 9.59
C ASP A 23 -3.06 6.11 8.81
N ASN A 24 -1.89 5.70 9.28
CA ASN A 24 -0.60 5.97 8.65
C ASN A 24 -0.59 5.26 7.28
N ILE A 25 -1.25 5.86 6.29
CA ILE A 25 -1.44 5.37 4.93
C ILE A 25 -0.60 6.23 4.00
N MET A 26 -0.11 5.58 2.95
CA MET A 26 0.60 6.21 1.85
C MET A 26 -0.30 7.24 1.18
N SER A 27 0.26 8.35 0.73
CA SER A 27 -0.43 9.28 -0.16
C SER A 27 -0.70 8.65 -1.54
N GLU A 28 -1.56 9.28 -2.36
CA GLU A 28 -1.80 8.82 -3.74
C GLU A 28 -0.48 8.75 -4.52
N ASP A 29 0.38 9.76 -4.41
CA ASP A 29 1.68 9.81 -5.11
C ASP A 29 2.65 8.73 -4.61
N GLN A 30 2.73 8.50 -3.29
CA GLN A 30 3.54 7.41 -2.74
C GLN A 30 3.06 6.04 -3.25
N MET A 31 1.74 5.85 -3.34
CA MET A 31 1.17 4.61 -3.86
C MET A 31 1.41 4.47 -5.37
N ILE A 32 1.33 5.55 -6.15
CA ILE A 32 1.67 5.57 -7.57
C ILE A 32 3.12 5.12 -7.77
N ASP A 33 4.06 5.75 -7.06
CA ASP A 33 5.49 5.47 -7.23
C ASP A 33 5.85 4.05 -6.77
N PHE A 34 5.28 3.59 -5.65
CA PHE A 34 5.51 2.22 -5.16
C PHE A 34 4.94 1.17 -6.12
N LEU A 35 3.66 1.29 -6.50
CA LEU A 35 3.03 0.30 -7.39
C LEU A 35 3.60 0.33 -8.80
N PHE A 36 4.10 1.47 -9.28
CA PHE A 36 4.83 1.54 -10.54
C PHE A 36 6.07 0.63 -10.51
N ASP A 37 6.89 0.72 -9.46
CA ASP A 37 8.07 -0.13 -9.31
C ASP A 37 7.71 -1.61 -9.10
N VAL A 38 6.67 -1.91 -8.32
CA VAL A 38 6.16 -3.29 -8.17
C VAL A 38 5.80 -3.89 -9.54
N ASN A 39 5.05 -3.14 -10.34
CA ASN A 39 4.64 -3.57 -11.67
C ASN A 39 5.82 -3.74 -12.61
N LEU A 40 6.80 -2.84 -12.56
CA LEU A 40 8.00 -2.94 -13.38
C LEU A 40 8.83 -4.18 -13.04
N ILE A 41 9.04 -4.46 -11.75
CA ILE A 41 9.77 -5.65 -11.26
C ILE A 41 9.00 -6.94 -11.60
N ASN A 42 7.69 -6.96 -11.40
CA ASN A 42 6.87 -8.11 -11.74
C ASN A 42 6.90 -8.40 -13.25
N SER A 43 6.80 -7.35 -14.08
CA SER A 43 6.87 -7.46 -15.53
C SER A 43 8.24 -7.98 -16.00
N SER A 44 9.34 -7.48 -15.42
CA SER A 44 10.70 -7.93 -15.79
C SER A 44 10.97 -9.38 -15.41
N ARG A 45 10.32 -9.89 -14.35
CA ARG A 45 10.39 -11.29 -13.93
C ARG A 45 9.46 -12.22 -14.73
N GLY A 46 8.70 -11.69 -15.71
CA GLY A 46 7.67 -12.45 -16.40
C GLY A 46 6.57 -12.94 -15.45
N PHE A 47 6.33 -12.22 -14.35
CA PHE A 47 5.35 -12.63 -13.35
C PHE A 47 3.96 -12.69 -13.99
N THR A 48 3.32 -13.85 -13.86
CA THR A 48 1.93 -14.06 -14.26
C THR A 48 1.10 -14.11 -12.99
N ASN A 49 0.07 -13.26 -12.91
CA ASN A 49 -0.86 -13.30 -11.79
C ASN A 49 -1.66 -14.61 -11.88
N ARG A 50 -1.25 -15.64 -11.13
CA ARG A 50 -2.07 -16.83 -10.92
C ARG A 50 -2.92 -16.58 -9.68
N ALA A 51 -4.21 -16.92 -9.74
CA ALA A 51 -5.23 -16.59 -8.73
C ALA A 51 -4.86 -16.90 -7.25
N ASN A 52 -3.87 -17.75 -7.01
CA ASN A 52 -3.41 -18.17 -5.68
C ASN A 52 -2.17 -17.43 -5.16
N TYR A 53 -1.54 -16.55 -5.95
CA TYR A 53 -0.42 -15.74 -5.49
C TYR A 53 -0.89 -14.34 -5.14
N ASN A 54 -0.49 -13.87 -3.96
CA ASN A 54 -0.70 -12.49 -3.58
C ASN A 54 0.11 -11.63 -4.57
N TYR A 55 -0.58 -10.94 -5.48
CA TYR A 55 0.02 -10.01 -6.45
C TYR A 55 0.95 -8.97 -5.77
N PHE A 56 0.70 -8.73 -4.48
CA PHE A 56 1.46 -7.86 -3.60
C PHE A 56 2.43 -8.59 -2.65
N ALA A 57 2.74 -9.89 -2.87
CA ALA A 57 3.78 -10.63 -2.14
C ALA A 57 5.18 -10.19 -2.58
N VAL A 58 5.39 -8.88 -2.63
CA VAL A 58 6.69 -8.27 -2.81
C VAL A 58 7.41 -8.46 -1.49
N ARG A 59 8.06 -9.61 -1.30
CA ARG A 59 9.00 -9.85 -0.20
C ARG A 59 10.34 -9.19 -0.49
N ASP A 60 10.30 -8.03 -1.11
CA ASP A 60 11.46 -7.29 -1.52
C ASP A 60 11.67 -6.16 -0.50
N SER A 61 12.44 -6.48 0.54
CA SER A 61 12.82 -5.52 1.59
C SER A 61 13.53 -4.30 1.00
N MET A 62 14.18 -4.44 -0.17
CA MET A 62 14.83 -3.34 -0.86
C MET A 62 13.81 -2.36 -1.45
N LEU A 63 12.66 -2.85 -1.92
CA LEU A 63 11.61 -1.97 -2.44
C LEU A 63 10.99 -1.10 -1.34
N PHE A 64 10.64 -1.70 -0.20
CA PHE A 64 10.14 -0.98 0.96
C PHE A 64 11.15 0.08 1.44
N LYS A 65 12.44 -0.28 1.50
CA LYS A 65 13.53 0.64 1.85
C LYS A 65 13.67 1.80 0.86
N LYS A 66 13.58 1.53 -0.46
CA LYS A 66 13.65 2.57 -1.52
C LYS A 66 12.57 3.63 -1.33
N HIS A 67 11.35 3.19 -1.04
CA HIS A 67 10.18 4.06 -0.86
C HIS A 67 10.01 4.61 0.55
N LYS A 68 10.89 4.23 1.49
CA LYS A 68 10.84 4.63 2.90
C LYS A 68 9.48 4.32 3.56
N ILE A 69 8.93 3.17 3.23
CA ILE A 69 7.68 2.66 3.80
C ILE A 69 7.90 1.26 4.38
N ASP A 70 7.00 0.82 5.25
CA ASP A 70 6.97 -0.55 5.77
C ASP A 70 5.79 -1.37 5.18
N CYS A 71 5.83 -2.69 5.39
CA CYS A 71 4.81 -3.59 4.86
C CYS A 71 3.42 -3.38 5.49
N ILE A 72 3.35 -2.98 6.75
CA ILE A 72 2.08 -2.76 7.47
C ILE A 72 1.41 -1.50 6.92
N THR A 73 2.18 -0.42 6.73
CA THR A 73 1.76 0.83 6.10
C THR A 73 1.21 0.56 4.69
N PHE A 74 1.92 -0.23 3.88
CA PHE A 74 1.43 -0.61 2.55
C PHE A 74 0.12 -1.42 2.61
N VAL A 75 0.03 -2.44 3.48
CA VAL A 75 -1.17 -3.28 3.61
C VAL A 75 -2.40 -2.45 4.02
N ARG A 76 -2.24 -1.54 4.99
CA ARG A 76 -3.31 -0.61 5.39
C ARG A 76 -3.72 0.30 4.24
N SER A 77 -2.75 0.89 3.55
CA SER A 77 -3.00 1.77 2.40
C SER A 77 -3.72 1.04 1.28
N ASN A 78 -3.27 -0.17 0.93
CA ASN A 78 -3.92 -0.99 -0.09
C ASN A 78 -5.36 -1.37 0.32
N ASN A 79 -5.60 -1.73 1.58
CA ASN A 79 -6.94 -1.97 2.11
C ASN A 79 -7.83 -0.71 2.00
N PHE A 80 -7.30 0.46 2.37
CA PHE A 80 -8.00 1.73 2.23
C PHE A 80 -8.37 2.02 0.76
N TYR A 81 -7.41 1.95 -0.17
CA TYR A 81 -7.66 2.30 -1.57
C TYR A 81 -8.56 1.30 -2.30
N THR A 82 -8.44 0.00 -2.02
CA THR A 82 -9.33 -1.02 -2.59
C THR A 82 -10.80 -0.82 -2.20
N LYS A 83 -11.07 -0.27 -1.01
CA LYS A 83 -12.42 0.14 -0.57
C LYS A 83 -12.91 1.45 -1.19
N ASN A 84 -12.02 2.23 -1.81
CA ASN A 84 -12.29 3.55 -2.38
C ASN A 84 -11.98 3.60 -3.89
N PRO A 85 -12.81 2.95 -4.74
CA PRO A 85 -12.47 2.68 -6.14
C PRO A 85 -12.21 3.93 -6.99
N LYS A 86 -12.93 5.04 -6.75
CA LYS A 86 -12.70 6.30 -7.47
C LYS A 86 -11.29 6.84 -7.24
N ILE A 87 -10.78 6.75 -6.00
CA ILE A 87 -9.43 7.19 -5.65
C ILE A 87 -8.40 6.21 -6.24
N TYR A 88 -8.69 4.92 -6.15
CA TYR A 88 -7.77 3.90 -6.66
C TYR A 88 -7.60 3.95 -8.19
N LEU A 89 -8.66 4.29 -8.92
CA LEU A 89 -8.58 4.56 -10.36
C LEU A 89 -7.65 5.74 -10.69
N ARG A 90 -7.61 6.79 -9.86
CA ARG A 90 -6.65 7.89 -10.05
C ARG A 90 -5.21 7.42 -9.86
N ILE A 91 -4.95 6.58 -8.87
CA ILE A 91 -3.64 5.96 -8.65
C ILE A 91 -3.22 5.17 -9.89
N TYR A 92 -4.07 4.27 -10.41
CA TYR A 92 -3.73 3.53 -11.63
C TYR A 92 -3.56 4.41 -12.87
N SER A 93 -4.35 5.48 -13.00
CA SER A 93 -4.14 6.50 -14.03
C SER A 93 -2.76 7.17 -13.90
N GLY A 94 -2.34 7.49 -12.67
CA GLY A 94 -1.01 8.03 -12.36
C GLY A 94 0.12 7.07 -12.72
N ILE A 95 -0.03 5.78 -12.43
CA ILE A 95 0.92 4.73 -12.84
C ILE A 95 1.04 4.71 -14.37
N GLY A 96 -0.09 4.77 -15.09
CA GLY A 96 -0.09 4.85 -16.56
C GLY A 96 0.67 6.06 -17.10
N LYS A 97 0.53 7.23 -16.45
CA LYS A 97 1.29 8.45 -16.80
C LYS A 97 2.80 8.27 -16.57
N ARG A 98 3.20 7.65 -15.46
CA ARG A 98 4.62 7.33 -15.17
C ARG A 98 5.20 6.39 -16.24
N LEU A 99 4.46 5.34 -16.61
CA LEU A 99 4.88 4.41 -17.65
C LEU A 99 5.04 5.09 -19.01
N LYS A 100 4.08 5.94 -19.40
CA LYS A 100 4.18 6.73 -20.63
C LYS A 100 5.44 7.58 -20.63
N LYS A 101 5.70 8.32 -19.54
CA LYS A 101 6.89 9.17 -19.41
C LYS A 101 8.19 8.37 -19.54
N LEU A 102 8.26 7.17 -18.93
CA LEU A 102 9.40 6.28 -19.09
C LEU A 102 9.59 5.86 -20.56
N LYS A 103 8.51 5.42 -21.22
CA LYS A 103 8.55 5.02 -22.63
C LYS A 103 9.02 6.15 -23.54
N ASP A 104 8.46 7.35 -23.35
CA ASP A 104 8.83 8.53 -24.14
C ASP A 104 10.31 8.88 -23.92
N SER A 105 10.80 8.80 -22.68
CA SER A 105 12.22 9.01 -22.36
C SER A 105 13.15 8.01 -23.02
N LEU A 106 12.75 6.73 -23.11
CA LEU A 106 13.54 5.69 -23.77
C LEU A 106 13.58 5.90 -25.29
N ASN A 107 12.44 6.20 -25.90
CA ASN A 107 12.36 6.48 -27.34
C ASN A 107 13.24 7.67 -27.73
N ASN A 108 13.24 8.73 -26.92
CA ASN A 108 14.07 9.91 -27.17
C ASN A 108 15.57 9.67 -26.96
N ALA A 109 15.96 8.65 -26.20
CA ALA A 109 17.37 8.31 -25.96
C ALA A 109 17.95 7.39 -27.05
N ILE A 110 17.07 6.69 -27.80
CA ILE A 110 17.45 5.74 -28.85
C ILE A 110 17.46 6.41 -30.25
N ASN A 111 16.68 7.48 -30.43
CA ASN A 111 16.67 8.31 -31.63
C ASN A 111 17.67 9.47 -31.51
#